data_AF-A0A395M5V0-F1
#
_entry.id   AF-A0A395M5V0-F1
#
_cell.length_a   1.000
_cell.length_b   1.000
_cell.length_c   1.000
_cell.angle_alpha   90.00
_cell.angle_beta   90.00
_cell.angle_gamma   90.00
#
_symmetry.space_group_name_H-M   'P 1'
#
loop_
_entity.id
_entity.type
_entity.pdbx_description
1 polymer ?
#
loop_
_entity_poly.entity_id
_entity_poly.type
_entity_poly.pdbx_seq_one_letter_code
_entity_poly.pdbx_strand_id
1 'polypeptide(L)'
;MTIRELGKCEDPTIIRGWFRLVENTIAKYGIRSDDIWNFNETGFMMGMIEPGTVVTSSHRQGRPKQVQPGNREWITVIEAINAEGQSIPPFIIGAGKDHLATWYEECDLPGDWVIALSENGWPNNNLGLEWLKHFDRATAKRTNSRYRLLILDGHESHHSVEFEGYCKENKIITLCMPAHASHLLQPLDVGCFGPLKKAYGREIEHLIRCFITHITKTEFFPAFHTARQAAITESNIKGATDSNASRRGHNTIDPLDCKDPKDSARGPVAL
;
A
#
# COMPACT_ATOMS: atom_id res chain seq x y z
N MET A 1 16.42 4.06 -18.21
CA MET A 1 16.40 2.64 -17.79
C MET A 1 16.32 1.81 -19.06
N THR A 2 17.43 1.16 -19.43
CA THR A 2 17.59 0.54 -20.76
C THR A 2 17.16 -0.93 -20.68
N ILE A 3 16.50 -1.43 -21.73
CA ILE A 3 15.85 -2.75 -21.86
C ILE A 3 16.74 -3.98 -21.50
N ARG A 4 18.04 -3.80 -21.23
CA ARG A 4 18.97 -4.87 -20.82
C ARG A 4 18.96 -5.24 -19.33
N GLU A 5 18.27 -4.49 -18.46
CA GLU A 5 18.20 -4.80 -17.02
C GLU A 5 16.99 -5.64 -16.61
N LEU A 6 15.99 -5.80 -17.49
CA LEU A 6 14.81 -6.65 -17.26
C LEU A 6 15.13 -8.15 -17.23
N GLY A 7 16.31 -8.58 -17.68
CA GLY A 7 16.74 -9.99 -17.72
C GLY A 7 17.33 -10.53 -16.41
N LYS A 8 17.40 -9.71 -15.35
CA LYS A 8 17.73 -10.15 -13.98
C LYS A 8 16.50 -10.24 -13.07
N CYS A 9 15.33 -9.82 -13.56
CA CYS A 9 14.10 -9.90 -12.78
C CYS A 9 13.71 -11.38 -12.60
N GLU A 10 13.56 -11.74 -11.33
CA GLU A 10 12.74 -12.87 -10.86
C GLU A 10 13.42 -14.24 -10.93
N ASP A 11 14.48 -14.45 -10.13
CA ASP A 11 14.84 -15.81 -9.70
C ASP A 11 13.68 -16.36 -8.83
N PRO A 12 12.93 -17.37 -9.30
CA PRO A 12 11.82 -17.94 -8.54
C PRO A 12 12.27 -18.49 -7.18
N THR A 13 13.56 -18.80 -7.03
CA THR A 13 14.17 -19.25 -5.78
C THR A 13 14.20 -18.15 -4.74
N ILE A 14 14.49 -16.90 -5.13
CA ILE A 14 14.47 -15.75 -4.22
C ILE A 14 13.04 -15.49 -3.74
N ILE A 15 12.07 -15.47 -4.67
CA ILE A 15 10.66 -15.25 -4.34
C ILE A 15 10.13 -16.36 -3.42
N ARG A 16 10.40 -17.64 -3.73
CA ARG A 16 10.03 -18.76 -2.86
C ARG A 16 10.71 -18.70 -1.49
N GLY A 17 11.99 -18.34 -1.45
CA GLY A 17 12.74 -18.17 -0.21
C GLY A 17 12.12 -17.09 0.67
N TRP A 18 11.68 -15.99 0.07
CA TRP A 18 10.98 -14.91 0.77
C TRP A 18 9.61 -15.34 1.32
N PHE A 19 8.79 -16.04 0.52
CA PHE A 19 7.52 -16.58 1.03
C PHE A 19 7.73 -17.56 2.20
N ARG A 20 8.76 -18.42 2.12
CA ARG A 20 9.13 -19.29 3.23
C ARG A 20 9.54 -18.50 4.48
N LEU A 21 10.25 -17.39 4.33
CA LEU A 21 10.60 -16.50 5.44
C LEU A 21 9.35 -15.88 6.08
N VAL A 22 8.39 -15.45 5.27
CA VAL A 22 7.10 -14.93 5.75
C VAL A 22 6.35 -16.02 6.54
N GLU A 23 6.21 -17.22 5.99
CA GLU A 23 5.53 -18.35 6.64
C GLU A 23 6.22 -18.76 7.96
N ASN A 24 7.55 -18.85 7.97
CA ASN A 24 8.32 -19.16 9.16
C ASN A 24 8.15 -18.07 10.25
N THR A 25 8.12 -16.80 9.85
CA THR A 25 7.88 -15.69 10.77
C THR A 25 6.48 -15.76 11.38
N ILE A 26 5.46 -15.98 10.54
CA ILE A 26 4.08 -16.17 10.98
C ILE A 26 3.98 -17.30 12.01
N ALA A 27 4.55 -18.47 11.71
CA ALA A 27 4.54 -19.63 12.58
C ALA A 27 5.30 -19.38 13.90
N LYS A 28 6.49 -18.79 13.83
CA LYS A 28 7.34 -18.52 15.00
C LYS A 28 6.68 -17.58 16.01
N TYR A 29 5.95 -16.58 15.54
CA TYR A 29 5.38 -15.54 16.40
C TYR A 29 3.85 -15.67 16.61
N GLY A 30 3.21 -16.67 16.00
CA GLY A 30 1.77 -16.90 16.13
C GLY A 30 0.95 -15.73 15.56
N ILE A 31 1.35 -15.23 14.40
CA ILE A 31 0.73 -14.05 13.77
C ILE A 31 -0.51 -14.51 13.01
N ARG A 32 -1.67 -13.93 13.32
CA ARG A 32 -2.92 -14.19 12.61
C ARG A 32 -2.98 -13.36 11.32
N SER A 33 -3.80 -13.78 10.37
CA SER A 33 -3.95 -13.10 9.07
C SER A 33 -4.45 -11.65 9.19
N ASP A 34 -5.31 -11.37 10.17
CA ASP A 34 -5.78 -10.02 10.50
C ASP A 34 -4.66 -9.10 11.05
N ASP A 35 -3.52 -9.67 11.45
CA ASP A 35 -2.32 -8.97 11.94
C ASP A 35 -1.15 -8.99 10.94
N ILE A 36 -1.38 -9.37 9.69
CA ILE A 36 -0.42 -9.28 8.58
C ILE A 36 -0.77 -8.07 7.72
N TRP A 37 0.08 -7.06 7.73
CA TRP A 37 -0.12 -5.78 7.08
C TRP A 37 0.90 -5.55 5.96
N ASN A 38 0.47 -4.80 4.94
CA ASN A 38 1.32 -4.23 3.91
C ASN A 38 0.92 -2.76 3.72
N PHE A 39 1.89 -1.92 3.36
CA PHE A 39 1.62 -0.54 2.96
C PHE A 39 2.46 -0.18 1.74
N ASN A 40 2.06 0.88 1.07
CA ASN A 40 2.77 1.46 -0.06
C ASN A 40 2.35 2.92 -0.24
N GLU A 41 3.18 3.70 -0.94
CA GLU A 41 2.90 5.08 -1.30
C GLU A 41 2.37 5.21 -2.73
N THR A 42 1.50 6.19 -2.96
CA THR A 42 1.11 6.60 -4.30
C THR A 42 0.97 8.11 -4.41
N GLY A 43 1.45 8.66 -5.52
CA GLY A 43 1.38 10.09 -5.81
C GLY A 43 0.13 10.45 -6.62
N PHE A 44 -0.49 11.56 -6.23
CA PHE A 44 -1.56 12.24 -6.98
C PHE A 44 -1.10 13.62 -7.40
N MET A 45 -1.21 13.93 -8.69
CA MET A 45 -1.10 15.30 -9.17
C MET A 45 -2.49 15.91 -9.11
N MET A 46 -2.72 16.88 -8.23
CA MET A 46 -4.08 17.28 -7.82
C MET A 46 -4.97 17.68 -9.00
N GLY A 47 -4.42 18.40 -9.98
CA GLY A 47 -5.16 18.88 -11.14
C GLY A 47 -5.08 18.03 -12.40
N MET A 48 -4.60 16.78 -12.35
CA MET A 48 -4.51 15.94 -13.55
C MET A 48 -5.63 14.90 -13.60
N ILE A 49 -6.39 14.90 -14.69
CA ILE A 49 -7.33 13.81 -14.99
C ILE A 49 -6.56 12.72 -15.74
N GLU A 50 -6.70 11.45 -15.34
CA GLU A 50 -6.22 10.34 -16.17
C GLU A 50 -6.90 10.40 -17.56
N PRO A 51 -6.18 10.10 -18.65
CA PRO A 51 -6.77 10.08 -19.98
C PRO A 51 -7.83 8.98 -20.07
N GLY A 52 -9.11 9.38 -20.03
CA GLY A 52 -10.24 8.48 -20.26
C GLY A 52 -10.42 8.17 -21.74
N THR A 53 -10.79 6.93 -22.06
CA THR A 53 -11.22 6.59 -23.43
C THR A 53 -12.59 7.21 -23.69
N VAL A 54 -12.63 8.26 -24.51
CA VAL A 54 -13.89 8.86 -24.97
C VAL A 54 -14.31 8.17 -26.27
N VAL A 55 -15.37 7.35 -26.21
CA VAL A 55 -16.03 6.85 -27.43
C VAL A 55 -16.92 7.97 -27.97
N THR A 56 -16.55 8.53 -29.12
CA THR A 56 -17.35 9.54 -29.82
C THR A 56 -17.87 8.99 -31.14
N SER A 57 -19.04 9.48 -31.59
CA SER A 57 -19.58 9.16 -32.91
C SER A 57 -18.67 9.70 -34.01
N SER A 58 -18.63 9.02 -35.16
CA SER A 58 -17.70 9.26 -36.28
C SER A 58 -17.81 10.63 -36.96
N HIS A 59 -18.77 11.47 -36.56
CA HIS A 59 -18.98 12.82 -37.08
C HIS A 59 -18.75 13.86 -35.98
N ARG A 60 -17.50 14.29 -35.78
CA ARG A 60 -17.17 15.56 -35.12
C ARG A 60 -15.92 16.19 -35.73
N GLN A 61 -16.03 17.47 -36.10
CA GLN A 61 -14.89 18.33 -36.39
C GLN A 61 -14.26 18.76 -35.05
N GLY A 62 -13.01 18.32 -34.81
CA GLY A 62 -12.19 18.76 -33.68
C GLY A 62 -11.98 17.69 -32.60
N ARG A 63 -10.70 17.43 -32.25
CA ARG A 63 -10.34 16.70 -31.02
C ARG A 63 -10.74 17.58 -29.82
N PRO A 64 -11.63 17.16 -28.92
CA PRO A 64 -11.82 17.89 -27.67
C PRO A 64 -10.50 17.86 -26.90
N LYS A 65 -9.90 19.03 -26.66
CA LYS A 65 -8.79 19.16 -25.72
C LYS A 65 -9.37 18.93 -24.33
N GLN A 66 -8.93 17.88 -23.64
CA GLN A 66 -9.24 17.70 -22.23
C GLN A 66 -8.71 18.92 -21.49
N VAL A 67 -9.61 19.69 -20.87
CA VAL A 67 -9.22 20.82 -20.02
C VAL A 67 -8.54 20.22 -18.81
N GLN A 68 -7.23 20.48 -18.67
CA GLN A 68 -6.45 20.05 -17.52
C GLN A 68 -6.44 21.22 -16.52
N PRO A 69 -6.92 21.03 -15.28
CA PRO A 69 -6.73 21.99 -14.22
C PRO A 69 -5.24 22.36 -14.08
N GLY A 70 -4.96 23.65 -13.92
CA GLY A 70 -3.59 24.17 -13.99
C GLY A 70 -2.67 23.74 -12.83
N ASN A 71 -3.21 23.19 -11.74
CA ASN A 71 -2.42 22.82 -10.57
C ASN A 71 -1.72 21.46 -10.76
N ARG A 72 -0.39 21.48 -10.65
CA ARG A 72 0.49 20.30 -10.77
C ARG A 72 1.17 19.91 -9.46
N GLU A 73 0.73 20.48 -8.34
CA GLU A 73 1.22 20.09 -7.03
C GLU A 73 0.91 18.60 -6.77
N TRP A 74 1.90 17.91 -6.19
CA TRP A 74 1.82 16.51 -5.82
C TRP A 74 1.37 16.36 -4.37
N ILE A 75 0.49 15.40 -4.15
CA ILE A 75 0.17 14.84 -2.86
C ILE A 75 0.60 13.38 -2.85
N THR A 76 1.36 12.98 -1.84
CA THR A 76 1.72 11.58 -1.60
C THR A 76 0.72 11.00 -0.60
N VAL A 77 0.16 9.85 -0.88
CA VAL A 77 -0.73 9.12 0.03
C VAL A 77 -0.11 7.79 0.37
N ILE A 78 -0.05 7.47 1.66
CA ILE A 78 0.34 6.16 2.17
C ILE A 78 -0.91 5.41 2.63
N GLU A 79 -1.16 4.26 2.02
CA GLU A 79 -2.25 3.35 2.37
C GLU A 79 -1.67 2.10 3.01
N ALA A 80 -2.37 1.54 4.01
CA ALA A 80 -2.03 0.25 4.58
C ALA A 80 -3.26 -0.66 4.65
N ILE A 81 -3.04 -1.93 4.29
CA ILE A 81 -4.07 -2.97 4.20
C ILE A 81 -3.58 -4.26 4.87
N ASN A 82 -4.51 -5.10 5.35
CA ASN A 82 -4.19 -6.41 5.89
C ASN A 82 -4.70 -7.56 5.03
N ALA A 83 -4.27 -8.78 5.36
CA ALA A 83 -4.63 -9.99 4.62
C ALA A 83 -6.13 -10.35 4.72
N GLU A 84 -6.88 -9.75 5.64
CA GLU A 84 -8.32 -9.97 5.81
C GLU A 84 -9.19 -8.92 5.13
N GLY A 85 -8.61 -8.05 4.31
CA GLY A 85 -9.38 -7.06 3.55
C GLY A 85 -9.62 -5.74 4.29
N GLN A 86 -8.97 -5.50 5.42
CA GLN A 86 -9.11 -4.26 6.19
C GLN A 86 -8.07 -3.23 5.75
N SER A 87 -8.38 -1.94 5.97
CA SER A 87 -7.44 -0.84 5.83
C SER A 87 -7.32 -0.02 7.12
N ILE A 88 -6.28 0.81 7.21
CA ILE A 88 -6.17 1.88 8.21
C ILE A 88 -6.49 3.24 7.56
N PRO A 89 -6.78 4.29 8.35
CA PRO A 89 -6.89 5.65 7.82
C PRO A 89 -5.63 6.05 7.04
N PRO A 90 -5.74 6.76 5.91
CA PRO A 90 -4.59 7.13 5.10
C PRO A 90 -3.70 8.14 5.81
N PHE A 91 -2.42 8.12 5.43
CA PHE A 91 -1.45 9.14 5.82
C PHE A 91 -1.10 9.95 4.58
N ILE A 92 -1.47 11.22 4.56
CA ILE A 92 -1.38 12.09 3.40
C ILE A 92 -0.26 13.09 3.63
N ILE A 93 0.68 13.19 2.68
CA ILE A 93 1.81 14.13 2.72
C ILE A 93 1.64 15.13 1.58
N GLY A 94 1.46 16.40 1.94
CA GLY A 94 1.42 17.49 0.98
C GLY A 94 2.64 18.40 1.08
N ALA A 95 2.93 19.16 0.02
CA ALA A 95 3.91 20.23 0.13
C ALA A 95 3.33 21.39 0.96
N GLY A 96 4.11 21.89 1.91
CA GLY A 96 3.69 23.00 2.76
C GLY A 96 4.53 23.17 4.03
N LYS A 97 4.24 24.23 4.77
CA LYS A 97 4.85 24.52 6.09
C LYS A 97 3.81 24.55 7.20
N ASP A 98 2.63 25.10 6.90
CA ASP A 98 1.55 25.28 7.86
C ASP A 98 0.28 24.58 7.38
N HIS A 99 -0.49 24.09 8.35
CA HIS A 99 -1.83 23.57 8.13
C HIS A 99 -2.83 24.72 8.03
N LEU A 100 -3.77 24.62 7.09
CA LEU A 100 -4.90 25.54 7.01
C LEU A 100 -6.11 24.92 7.71
N ALA A 101 -6.78 25.69 8.57
CA ALA A 101 -7.97 25.24 9.31
C ALA A 101 -9.10 24.76 8.37
N THR A 102 -9.23 25.39 7.21
CA THR A 102 -10.22 25.03 6.18
C THR A 102 -10.11 23.58 5.70
N TRP A 103 -8.92 22.97 5.75
CA TRP A 103 -8.74 21.56 5.40
C TRP A 103 -9.47 20.59 6.34
N TYR A 104 -9.75 21.03 7.57
CA TYR A 104 -10.40 20.22 8.60
C TYR A 104 -11.86 20.64 8.80
N GLU A 105 -12.14 21.94 8.77
CA GLU A 105 -13.47 22.49 9.05
C GLU A 105 -14.43 22.35 7.86
N GLU A 106 -13.92 22.45 6.62
CA GLU A 106 -14.76 22.53 5.42
C GLU A 106 -14.78 21.24 4.60
N CYS A 107 -13.82 20.32 4.83
CA CYS A 107 -13.65 19.13 4.00
C CYS A 107 -14.31 17.84 4.54
N ASP A 108 -14.98 17.91 5.70
CA ASP A 108 -15.63 16.78 6.41
C ASP A 108 -14.75 15.50 6.43
N LEU A 109 -13.44 15.70 6.67
CA LEU A 109 -12.50 14.60 6.71
C LEU A 109 -12.65 13.80 8.01
N PRO A 110 -12.53 12.45 7.96
CA PRO A 110 -12.50 11.67 9.17
C PRO A 110 -11.35 12.09 10.10
N GLY A 111 -11.64 12.30 11.38
CA GLY A 111 -10.67 12.84 12.34
C GLY A 111 -9.49 11.91 12.67
N ASP A 112 -9.49 10.69 12.15
CA ASP A 112 -8.41 9.71 12.28
C ASP A 112 -7.47 9.70 11.06
N TRP A 113 -7.74 10.52 10.04
CA TRP A 113 -6.81 10.74 8.93
C TRP A 113 -5.65 11.62 9.38
N VAL A 114 -4.45 11.33 8.87
CA VAL A 114 -3.29 12.17 9.11
C VAL A 114 -2.96 12.93 7.85
N ILE A 115 -2.92 14.26 7.97
CA ILE A 115 -2.32 15.15 6.99
C ILE A 115 -0.99 15.57 7.59
N ALA A 116 0.09 15.34 6.86
CA ALA A 116 1.44 15.76 7.19
C ALA A 116 1.96 16.66 6.07
N LEU A 117 2.96 17.47 6.41
CA LEU A 117 3.57 18.41 5.47
C LEU A 117 5.07 18.16 5.38
N SER A 118 5.62 18.30 4.18
CA SER A 118 7.06 18.44 3.96
C SER A 118 7.33 19.59 2.99
N GLU A 119 8.56 20.09 2.95
CA GLU A 119 8.92 21.22 2.08
C GLU A 119 8.66 20.94 0.59
N ASN A 120 8.76 19.67 0.19
CA ASN A 120 8.64 19.23 -1.20
C ASN A 120 7.53 18.20 -1.44
N GLY A 121 6.72 17.86 -0.43
CA GLY A 121 5.66 16.86 -0.52
C GLY A 121 6.13 15.40 -0.54
N TRP A 122 7.44 15.15 -0.34
CA TRP A 122 8.02 13.81 -0.30
C TRP A 122 8.19 13.30 1.13
N PRO A 123 8.07 11.97 1.35
CA PRO A 123 8.43 11.34 2.63
C PRO A 123 9.91 11.55 2.98
N ASN A 124 10.19 11.57 4.27
CA ASN A 124 11.55 11.53 4.84
C ASN A 124 11.54 10.62 6.08
N ASN A 125 12.70 10.35 6.68
CA ASN A 125 12.79 9.42 7.82
C ASN A 125 11.88 9.81 9.00
N ASN A 126 11.73 11.11 9.27
CA ASN A 126 10.84 11.58 10.34
C ASN A 126 9.38 11.27 10.02
N LEU A 127 8.95 11.53 8.77
CA LEU A 127 7.61 11.19 8.31
C LEU A 127 7.38 9.68 8.28
N GLY A 128 8.39 8.87 7.96
CA GLY A 128 8.33 7.42 8.06
C GLY A 128 8.06 6.94 9.49
N LEU A 129 8.74 7.54 10.48
CA LEU A 129 8.48 7.24 11.90
C LEU A 129 7.09 7.72 12.35
N GLU A 130 6.65 8.91 11.93
CA GLU A 130 5.30 9.39 12.24
C GLU A 130 4.21 8.52 11.60
N TRP A 131 4.44 8.05 10.37
CA TRP A 131 3.57 7.07 9.73
C TRP A 131 3.55 5.75 10.52
N LEU A 132 4.68 5.27 11.03
CA LEU A 132 4.73 4.06 11.84
C LEU A 132 3.95 4.21 13.16
N LYS A 133 4.04 5.37 13.81
CA LYS A 133 3.23 5.69 15.01
C LYS A 133 1.74 5.75 14.69
N HIS A 134 1.38 6.28 13.52
CA HIS A 134 0.01 6.27 13.02
C HIS A 134 -0.49 4.84 12.77
N PHE A 135 0.30 4.01 12.09
CA PHE A 135 0.01 2.59 11.90
C PHE A 135 -0.20 1.87 13.24
N ASP A 136 0.68 2.10 14.21
CA ASP A 136 0.57 1.49 15.53
C ASP A 136 -0.72 1.92 16.24
N ARG A 137 -1.00 3.24 16.29
CA ARG A 137 -2.24 3.78 16.87
C ARG A 137 -3.49 3.19 16.23
N ALA A 138 -3.47 3.02 14.91
CA ALA A 138 -4.58 2.50 14.15
C ALA A 138 -4.79 0.98 14.35
N THR A 139 -3.74 0.21 14.64
CA THR A 139 -3.81 -1.27 14.66
C THR A 139 -3.71 -1.89 16.05
N ALA A 140 -3.05 -1.24 17.02
CA ALA A 140 -2.75 -1.81 18.33
C ALA A 140 -3.99 -2.26 19.12
N LYS A 141 -5.12 -1.56 18.99
CA LYS A 141 -6.37 -1.89 19.70
C LYS A 141 -7.18 -3.02 19.05
N ARG A 142 -6.93 -3.32 17.77
CA ARG A 142 -7.64 -4.36 17.01
C ARG A 142 -6.80 -5.60 16.75
N THR A 143 -5.58 -5.64 17.28
CA THR A 143 -4.67 -6.78 17.12
C THR A 143 -5.15 -7.97 17.92
N ASN A 144 -5.13 -9.15 17.32
CA ASN A 144 -5.55 -10.42 17.93
C ASN A 144 -4.35 -11.34 18.23
N SER A 145 -3.16 -10.97 17.75
CA SER A 145 -1.88 -11.61 18.00
C SER A 145 -1.00 -10.79 18.94
N ARG A 146 0.00 -11.45 19.54
CA ARG A 146 1.02 -10.76 20.35
C ARG A 146 1.94 -9.86 19.49
N TYR A 147 2.11 -10.22 18.22
CA TYR A 147 2.94 -9.52 17.25
C TYR A 147 2.13 -9.22 15.99
N ARG A 148 2.45 -8.09 15.33
CA ARG A 148 1.96 -7.74 14.00
C ARG A 148 3.10 -7.89 12.99
N LEU A 149 2.82 -8.42 11.81
CA LEU A 149 3.76 -8.47 10.71
C LEU A 149 3.48 -7.29 9.78
N LEU A 150 4.51 -6.50 9.47
CA LEU A 150 4.45 -5.39 8.53
C LEU A 150 5.39 -5.67 7.35
N ILE A 151 4.83 -5.83 6.16
CA ILE A 151 5.57 -6.10 4.93
C ILE A 151 5.88 -4.79 4.23
N LEU A 152 7.18 -4.48 4.12
CA LEU A 152 7.72 -3.28 3.53
C LEU A 152 8.03 -3.51 2.04
N ASP A 153 7.90 -2.46 1.23
CA ASP A 153 8.57 -2.44 -0.06
C ASP A 153 10.11 -2.37 0.14
N GLY A 154 10.87 -2.82 -0.85
CA GLY A 154 12.35 -2.86 -0.75
C GLY A 154 13.01 -1.48 -0.82
N HIS A 155 12.29 -0.39 -0.57
CA HIS A 155 12.81 0.96 -0.69
C HIS A 155 13.66 1.33 0.55
N GLU A 156 14.81 1.96 0.32
CA GLU A 156 15.91 2.11 1.28
C GLU A 156 15.59 3.05 2.47
N SER A 157 14.42 3.70 2.46
CA SER A 157 14.00 4.72 3.45
C SER A 157 13.53 4.15 4.81
N HIS A 158 13.42 2.83 4.98
CA HIS A 158 12.80 2.20 6.15
C HIS A 158 13.79 1.71 7.23
N HIS A 159 15.04 2.17 7.22
CA HIS A 159 16.13 1.62 8.04
C HIS A 159 16.73 2.60 9.06
N SER A 160 15.94 3.55 9.59
CA SER A 160 16.44 4.36 10.71
C SER A 160 16.43 3.56 12.02
N VAL A 161 17.40 3.85 12.89
CA VAL A 161 17.51 3.19 14.20
C VAL A 161 16.26 3.43 15.04
N GLU A 162 15.67 4.62 14.93
CA GLU A 162 14.44 4.98 15.63
C GLU A 162 13.24 4.17 15.13
N PHE A 163 13.14 3.93 13.81
CA PHE A 163 12.07 3.13 13.22
C PHE A 163 12.14 1.68 13.69
N GLU A 164 13.33 1.08 13.66
CA GLU A 164 13.55 -0.29 14.14
C GLU A 164 13.32 -0.42 15.65
N GLY A 165 13.79 0.56 16.43
CA GLY A 165 13.57 0.64 17.87
C GLY A 165 12.08 0.67 18.21
N TYR A 166 11.32 1.55 17.55
CA TYR A 166 9.87 1.66 17.74
C TYR A 166 9.14 0.38 17.34
N CYS A 167 9.51 -0.27 16.23
CA CYS A 167 8.94 -1.56 15.84
C CYS A 167 9.14 -2.62 16.93
N LYS A 168 10.36 -2.72 17.46
CA LYS A 168 10.71 -3.70 18.51
C LYS A 168 9.93 -3.47 19.80
N GLU A 169 9.84 -2.22 20.25
CA GLU A 169 9.11 -1.84 21.47
C GLU A 169 7.61 -2.17 21.37
N ASN A 170 7.03 -1.98 20.18
CA ASN A 170 5.58 -2.16 19.93
C ASN A 170 5.23 -3.52 19.31
N LYS A 171 6.15 -4.48 19.32
CA LYS A 171 5.96 -5.86 18.82
C LYS A 171 5.50 -5.90 17.36
N ILE A 172 6.06 -5.01 16.54
CA ILE A 172 5.88 -4.98 15.09
C ILE A 172 7.11 -5.64 14.48
N ILE A 173 6.90 -6.71 13.71
CA ILE A 173 7.95 -7.40 12.97
C ILE A 173 7.90 -6.88 11.54
N THR A 174 9.02 -6.43 11.01
CA THR A 174 9.12 -5.97 9.63
C THR A 174 9.78 -7.02 8.76
N LEU A 175 9.27 -7.18 7.53
CA LEU A 175 9.92 -7.96 6.47
C LEU A 175 9.89 -7.17 5.17
N CYS A 176 11.04 -6.99 4.53
CA CYS A 176 11.10 -6.32 3.23
C CYS A 176 10.84 -7.32 2.10
N MET A 177 10.14 -6.89 1.06
CA MET A 177 10.02 -7.66 -0.18
C MET A 177 11.39 -7.79 -0.88
N PRO A 178 11.59 -8.85 -1.69
CA PRO A 178 12.80 -8.98 -2.49
C PRO A 178 12.98 -7.80 -3.44
N ALA A 179 14.23 -7.38 -3.63
CA ALA A 179 14.57 -6.34 -4.58
C ALA A 179 14.02 -6.66 -5.97
N HIS A 180 13.49 -5.62 -6.63
CA HIS A 180 12.87 -5.72 -7.97
C HIS A 180 11.71 -6.71 -8.07
N ALA A 181 11.02 -7.04 -6.97
CA ALA A 181 9.81 -7.87 -6.99
C ALA A 181 8.54 -7.09 -6.59
N SER A 182 8.63 -5.79 -6.27
CA SER A 182 7.49 -4.98 -5.83
C SER A 182 6.34 -4.98 -6.84
N HIS A 183 6.61 -4.87 -8.14
CA HIS A 183 5.57 -4.90 -9.19
C HIS A 183 4.79 -6.22 -9.22
N LEU A 184 5.33 -7.30 -8.63
CA LEU A 184 4.66 -8.57 -8.48
C LEU A 184 4.04 -8.80 -7.11
N LEU A 185 4.63 -8.25 -6.06
CA LEU A 185 4.33 -8.62 -4.68
C LEU A 185 3.61 -7.52 -3.92
N GLN A 186 3.55 -6.29 -4.42
CA GLN A 186 2.83 -5.18 -3.78
C GLN A 186 1.33 -5.27 -4.07
N PRO A 187 0.50 -5.70 -3.11
CA PRO A 187 -0.93 -5.84 -3.33
C PRO A 187 -1.59 -4.48 -3.65
N LEU A 188 -1.13 -3.40 -3.01
CA LEU A 188 -1.67 -2.07 -3.26
C LEU A 188 -1.49 -1.63 -4.72
N ASP A 189 -0.34 -1.91 -5.34
CA ASP A 189 -0.09 -1.60 -6.75
C ASP A 189 -0.95 -2.46 -7.68
N VAL A 190 -1.11 -3.75 -7.36
CA VAL A 190 -1.79 -4.72 -8.22
C VAL A 190 -3.31 -4.55 -8.21
N GLY A 191 -3.90 -4.23 -7.06
CA GLY A 191 -5.36 -4.28 -6.91
C GLY A 191 -6.05 -3.01 -6.39
N CYS A 192 -5.33 -2.07 -5.77
CA CYS A 192 -5.97 -0.92 -5.10
C CYS A 192 -5.69 0.41 -5.80
N PHE A 193 -4.44 0.70 -6.16
CA PHE A 193 -4.04 2.02 -6.66
C PHE A 193 -4.58 2.33 -8.06
N GLY A 194 -4.70 1.34 -8.95
CA GLY A 194 -5.35 1.53 -10.25
C GLY A 194 -6.82 2.00 -10.11
N PRO A 195 -7.68 1.24 -9.41
CA PRO A 195 -9.04 1.67 -9.10
C PRO A 195 -9.13 3.02 -8.39
N LEU A 196 -8.23 3.29 -7.43
CA LEU A 196 -8.20 4.53 -6.67
C LEU A 196 -7.91 5.75 -7.55
N LYS A 197 -6.89 5.69 -8.40
CA LYS A 197 -6.54 6.77 -9.34
C LYS A 197 -7.66 7.03 -10.34
N LYS A 198 -8.30 5.96 -10.83
CA LYS A 198 -9.46 6.07 -11.72
C LYS A 198 -10.67 6.71 -11.03
N ALA A 199 -10.95 6.36 -9.78
CA ALA A 199 -12.03 6.96 -9.00
C ALA A 199 -11.75 8.46 -8.76
N TYR A 200 -10.54 8.80 -8.32
CA TYR A 200 -10.11 10.19 -8.15
C TYR A 200 -10.20 11.00 -9.44
N GLY A 201 -9.77 10.44 -10.58
CA GLY A 201 -9.89 11.11 -11.88
C GLY A 201 -11.33 11.47 -12.25
N ARG A 202 -12.32 10.66 -11.84
CA ARG A 202 -13.75 10.98 -12.06
C ARG A 202 -14.22 12.15 -11.19
N GLU A 203 -13.76 12.23 -9.94
CA GLU A 203 -14.07 13.36 -9.05
C GLU A 203 -13.51 14.67 -9.64
N ILE A 204 -12.27 14.64 -10.15
CA ILE A 204 -11.67 15.81 -10.80
C ILE A 204 -12.40 16.18 -12.08
N GLU A 205 -12.82 15.21 -12.89
CA GLU A 205 -13.66 15.48 -14.06
C GLU A 205 -15.00 16.14 -13.68
N HIS A 206 -15.61 15.71 -12.58
CA HIS A 206 -16.84 16.30 -12.06
C HIS A 206 -16.64 17.77 -11.66
N LEU A 207 -15.60 18.07 -10.87
CA LEU A 207 -15.27 19.43 -10.45
C LEU A 207 -15.07 20.38 -11.64
N ILE A 208 -14.39 19.92 -12.70
CA ILE A 208 -14.17 20.71 -13.92
C ILE A 208 -15.49 21.00 -14.64
N ARG A 209 -16.41 20.03 -14.71
CA ARG A 209 -17.75 20.23 -15.28
C ARG A 209 -18.57 21.24 -14.47
N CYS A 210 -18.27 21.39 -13.19
CA CYS A 210 -18.80 22.42 -12.31
C CYS A 210 -18.01 23.74 -12.35
N PHE A 211 -17.16 23.95 -13.37
CA PHE A 211 -16.33 25.14 -13.58
C PHE A 211 -15.23 25.38 -12.53
N ILE A 212 -14.88 24.36 -11.73
CA ILE A 212 -13.72 24.40 -10.84
C ILE A 212 -12.50 23.92 -11.63
N THR A 213 -11.75 24.87 -12.17
CA THR A 213 -10.60 24.60 -13.06
C THR A 213 -9.24 24.70 -12.37
N HIS A 214 -9.22 24.97 -11.07
CA HIS A 214 -8.02 25.00 -10.25
C HIS A 214 -8.26 24.19 -8.99
N ILE A 215 -7.66 23.00 -8.92
CA ILE A 215 -7.80 22.09 -7.78
C ILE A 215 -6.75 22.45 -6.76
N THR A 216 -7.16 22.89 -5.58
CA THR A 216 -6.28 23.08 -4.42
C THR A 216 -6.51 21.94 -3.41
N LYS A 217 -5.87 22.02 -2.25
CA LYS A 217 -6.08 21.03 -1.18
C LYS A 217 -7.53 20.98 -0.68
N THR A 218 -8.26 22.10 -0.73
CA THR A 218 -9.69 22.16 -0.34
C THR A 218 -10.57 21.32 -1.26
N GLU A 219 -10.25 21.24 -2.54
CA GLU A 219 -10.95 20.37 -3.49
C GLU A 219 -10.39 18.94 -3.49
N PHE A 220 -9.08 18.79 -3.31
CA PHE A 220 -8.40 17.50 -3.30
C PHE A 220 -8.94 16.58 -2.20
N PHE A 221 -9.03 17.07 -0.96
CA PHE A 221 -9.35 16.23 0.19
C PHE A 221 -10.74 15.57 0.09
N PRO A 222 -11.83 16.29 -0.21
CA PRO A 222 -13.15 15.67 -0.40
C PRO A 222 -13.20 14.73 -1.61
N ALA A 223 -12.55 15.09 -2.72
CA ALA A 223 -12.46 14.24 -3.91
C ALA A 223 -11.71 12.93 -3.62
N PHE A 224 -10.58 13.02 -2.93
CA PHE A 224 -9.80 11.86 -2.52
C PHE A 224 -10.55 11.00 -1.50
N HIS A 225 -11.25 11.62 -0.53
CA HIS A 225 -12.11 10.90 0.42
C HIS A 225 -13.16 10.04 -0.29
N THR A 226 -13.89 10.63 -1.24
CA THR A 226 -14.89 9.93 -2.06
C THR A 226 -14.25 8.81 -2.89
N ALA A 227 -13.14 9.10 -3.55
CA ALA A 227 -12.41 8.12 -4.35
C ALA A 227 -11.90 6.93 -3.51
N ARG A 228 -11.39 7.20 -2.31
CA ARG A 228 -10.88 6.19 -1.39
C ARG A 228 -11.98 5.24 -0.93
N GLN A 229 -13.16 5.78 -0.58
CA GLN A 229 -14.32 4.96 -0.20
C GLN A 229 -14.76 4.04 -1.34
N ALA A 230 -14.68 4.51 -2.59
CA ALA A 230 -15.05 3.72 -3.76
C ALA A 230 -14.01 2.64 -4.15
N ALA A 231 -12.73 2.84 -3.82
CA ALA A 231 -11.64 2.00 -4.32
C ALA A 231 -10.94 1.15 -3.26
N ILE A 232 -10.78 1.62 -2.02
CA ILE A 232 -10.15 0.86 -0.92
C ILE A 232 -11.24 0.06 -0.21
N THR A 233 -11.79 -0.91 -0.93
CA THR A 233 -12.86 -1.80 -0.45
C THR A 233 -12.29 -3.15 -0.05
N GLU A 234 -12.99 -3.86 0.84
CA GLU A 234 -12.62 -5.22 1.25
C GLU A 234 -12.42 -6.16 0.04
N SER A 235 -13.31 -6.05 -0.96
CA SER A 235 -13.23 -6.85 -2.19
C SER A 235 -11.96 -6.57 -2.99
N ASN A 236 -11.57 -5.30 -3.15
CA ASN A 236 -10.35 -4.95 -3.90
C ASN A 236 -9.10 -5.38 -3.13
N ILE A 237 -9.11 -5.22 -1.80
CA ILE A 237 -7.99 -5.62 -0.93
C ILE A 237 -7.79 -7.14 -0.98
N LYS A 238 -8.86 -7.93 -0.79
CA LYS A 238 -8.79 -9.40 -0.86
C LYS A 238 -8.36 -9.88 -2.25
N GLY A 239 -8.90 -9.28 -3.30
CA GLY A 239 -8.49 -9.60 -4.68
C GLY A 239 -7.00 -9.34 -4.93
N ALA A 240 -6.43 -8.29 -4.32
CA ALA A 240 -5.01 -7.98 -4.40
C ALA A 240 -4.13 -9.01 -3.67
N THR A 241 -4.53 -9.42 -2.46
CA THR A 241 -3.79 -10.39 -1.65
C THR A 241 -3.84 -11.81 -2.24
N ASP A 242 -4.98 -12.21 -2.79
CA ASP A 242 -5.18 -13.52 -3.41
C ASP A 242 -4.42 -13.67 -4.73
N SER A 243 -4.31 -12.58 -5.49
CA SER A 243 -3.48 -12.52 -6.70
C SER A 243 -2.00 -12.80 -6.39
N ASN A 244 -1.52 -12.33 -5.23
CA ASN A 244 -0.17 -12.63 -4.76
C ASN A 244 -0.04 -14.06 -4.22
N ALA A 245 -1.08 -14.61 -3.59
CA ALA A 245 -1.12 -16.01 -3.15
C ALA A 245 -1.06 -16.98 -4.34
N SER A 246 -1.77 -16.68 -5.42
CA SER A 246 -1.76 -17.50 -6.65
C SER A 246 -0.37 -17.58 -7.31
N ARG A 247 0.46 -16.54 -7.13
CA ARG A 247 1.85 -16.50 -7.60
C ARG A 247 2.83 -17.30 -6.72
N ARG A 248 2.39 -17.81 -5.56
CA ARG A 248 3.20 -18.71 -4.70
C ARG A 248 3.50 -20.07 -5.35
N GLY A 249 2.81 -20.40 -6.44
CA GLY A 249 2.86 -21.72 -7.07
C GLY A 249 2.04 -22.72 -6.26
N HIS A 250 1.21 -23.51 -6.94
CA HIS A 250 0.57 -24.67 -6.32
C HIS A 250 1.64 -25.67 -5.90
N ASN A 251 1.94 -25.72 -4.61
CA ASN A 251 2.33 -26.89 -3.85
C ASN A 251 2.09 -26.57 -2.38
N THR A 252 0.90 -26.91 -1.91
CA THR A 252 0.61 -27.05 -0.48
C THR A 252 1.65 -28.00 0.12
N ILE A 253 2.54 -27.48 0.97
CA ILE A 253 3.35 -28.33 1.83
C ILE A 253 2.40 -28.83 2.92
N ASP A 254 2.13 -30.13 2.89
CA ASP A 254 1.33 -30.81 3.89
C ASP A 254 2.01 -30.66 5.26
N PRO A 255 1.30 -30.35 6.36
CA PRO A 255 1.90 -30.18 7.70
C PRO A 255 2.63 -31.42 8.25
N LEU A 256 2.64 -32.53 7.50
CA LEU A 256 3.25 -33.81 7.87
C LEU A 256 4.67 -34.00 7.35
N ASP A 257 5.21 -33.10 6.51
CA ASP A 257 6.56 -33.24 5.95
C ASP A 257 7.69 -32.71 6.86
N CYS A 258 7.36 -32.21 8.05
CA CYS A 258 8.34 -32.01 9.13
C CYS A 258 8.55 -33.32 9.90
N LYS A 259 9.17 -34.32 9.27
CA LYS A 259 9.88 -35.38 10.00
C LYS A 259 11.37 -35.27 9.72
N ASP A 260 12.13 -35.02 10.78
CA ASP A 260 13.59 -35.02 10.75
C ASP A 260 14.14 -36.31 10.12
N PRO A 261 15.07 -36.24 9.15
CA PRO A 261 15.65 -37.43 8.51
C PRO A 261 16.56 -38.29 9.40
N LYS A 262 16.48 -38.19 10.74
CA LYS A 262 17.43 -38.84 11.67
C LYS A 262 16.84 -39.90 12.59
N ASP A 263 15.55 -40.22 12.53
CA ASP A 263 14.93 -41.21 13.43
C ASP A 263 14.51 -42.54 12.77
N SER A 264 14.94 -42.85 11.54
CA SER A 264 14.57 -44.12 10.87
C SER A 264 15.58 -45.27 11.02
N ALA A 265 16.55 -45.20 11.94
CA ALA A 265 17.54 -46.27 12.13
C ALA A 265 17.79 -46.66 13.60
N ARG A 266 16.74 -47.09 14.31
CA ARG A 266 16.87 -48.01 15.45
C ARG A 266 15.73 -49.03 15.42
N GLY A 267 15.99 -50.18 14.79
CA GLY A 267 15.17 -51.37 14.97
C GLY A 267 15.25 -51.88 16.42
N PRO A 268 14.21 -52.57 16.91
CA PRO A 268 14.18 -53.05 18.29
C PRO A 268 15.15 -54.23 18.47
N VAL A 269 16.04 -54.14 19.46
CA VAL A 269 16.74 -55.31 20.01
C VAL A 269 15.84 -55.85 21.12
N ALA A 270 15.30 -57.04 20.90
CA ALA A 270 14.58 -57.81 21.90
C ALA A 270 15.58 -58.72 22.65
N LEU A 271 15.48 -58.68 23.99
CA LEU A 271 16.04 -59.57 25.03
C LEU A 271 17.56 -59.81 25.04
#